data_AF-A0A9N8GWE5-F1
#
_entry.id   AF-A0A9N8GWE5-F1
#
_cell.length_a   1.000
_cell.length_b   1.000
_cell.length_c   1.000
_cell.angle_alpha   90.00
_cell.angle_beta   90.00
_cell.angle_gamma   90.00
#
_symmetry.space_group_name_H-M   'P 1'
#
loop_
_entity.id
_entity.type
_entity.pdbx_description
1 polymer ?
#
loop_
_entity_poly.entity_id
_entity_poly.type
_entity_poly.pdbx_seq_one_letter_code
_entity_poly.pdbx_strand_id
1 'polypeptide(L)'
;MSIKPESVERDENGYWAHSQIPVSEDVEYLKQWFDNNCLEICNVYMDGDIDESHPTFKRYFIDGDCDISGWVPSKPQGDGWFIGGILNQKMALFVHG
;
A
#
# COMPACT_ATOMS: atom_id res chain seq x y z
N MET A 1 8.15 -4.70 18.85
CA MET A 1 6.67 -4.69 18.74
C MET A 1 6.28 -5.82 17.79
N SER A 2 5.10 -6.42 17.88
CA SER A 2 4.63 -7.37 16.86
C SER A 2 3.37 -6.80 16.23
N ILE A 3 3.48 -6.41 14.96
CA ILE A 3 2.36 -6.00 14.12
C ILE A 3 1.71 -7.26 13.54
N LYS A 4 0.39 -7.27 13.40
CA LYS A 4 -0.36 -8.41 12.86
C LYS A 4 -1.24 -7.95 11.72
N PRO A 5 -1.54 -8.80 10.73
CA PRO A 5 -2.47 -8.45 9.66
C PRO A 5 -3.82 -7.96 10.21
N GLU A 6 -4.28 -6.83 9.69
CA GLU A 6 -5.58 -6.24 9.94
C GLU A 6 -6.49 -6.41 8.71
N SER A 7 -7.81 -6.40 8.92
CA SER A 7 -8.78 -6.36 7.82
C SER A 7 -8.63 -5.07 7.02
N VAL A 8 -8.41 -5.19 5.72
CA VAL A 8 -8.24 -4.04 4.82
C VAL A 8 -9.61 -3.50 4.41
N GLU A 9 -10.08 -2.48 5.12
CA GLU A 9 -11.35 -1.79 4.86
C GLU A 9 -11.08 -0.46 4.15
N ARG A 10 -11.10 -0.48 2.81
CA ARG A 10 -10.78 0.71 2.01
C ARG A 10 -11.86 1.79 2.13
N ASP A 11 -11.43 3.04 2.07
CA ASP A 11 -12.31 4.19 1.97
C ASP A 11 -12.94 4.32 0.57
N GLU A 12 -13.74 5.37 0.37
CA GLU A 12 -14.46 5.64 -0.89
C GLU A 12 -13.55 5.78 -2.11
N ASN A 13 -12.26 6.10 -1.91
CA ASN A 13 -11.27 6.27 -2.98
C ASN A 13 -10.35 5.05 -3.11
N GLY A 14 -10.55 4.01 -2.30
CA GLY A 14 -9.73 2.81 -2.31
C GLY A 14 -8.49 2.86 -1.41
N TYR A 15 -8.35 3.85 -0.54
CA TYR A 15 -7.22 3.99 0.38
C TYR A 15 -7.46 3.30 1.72
N TRP A 16 -6.38 2.90 2.37
CA TRP A 16 -6.41 2.31 3.70
C TRP A 16 -5.04 2.42 4.37
N ALA A 17 -5.00 2.55 5.69
CA ALA A 17 -3.75 2.54 6.45
C ALA A 17 -3.91 1.63 7.67
N HIS A 18 -2.89 0.83 7.93
CA HIS A 18 -2.87 -0.06 9.09
C HIS A 18 -2.84 0.74 10.39
N SER A 19 -3.72 0.41 11.35
CA SER A 19 -3.91 1.17 12.59
C SER A 19 -2.66 1.32 13.46
N GLN A 20 -1.78 0.31 13.42
CA GLN A 20 -0.51 0.29 14.16
C GLN A 20 0.68 0.96 13.43
N ILE A 21 0.55 1.32 12.15
CA ILE A 21 1.62 1.99 11.39
C ILE A 21 1.40 3.50 11.51
N PRO A 22 2.41 4.27 11.91
CA PRO A 22 2.27 5.73 11.97
C PRO A 22 2.01 6.30 10.58
N VAL A 23 1.07 7.24 10.49
CA VAL A 23 0.80 8.01 9.27
C VAL A 23 1.69 9.25 9.29
N SER A 24 2.63 9.33 8.34
CA SER A 24 3.55 10.46 8.20
C SER A 24 3.95 10.63 6.74
N GLU A 25 4.19 11.87 6.31
CA GLU A 25 4.80 12.18 5.02
C GLU A 25 6.35 12.15 5.11
N ASP A 26 6.90 12.09 6.31
CA ASP A 26 8.33 11.97 6.55
C ASP A 26 8.80 10.52 6.35
N VAL A 27 9.41 10.30 5.19
CA VAL A 27 9.94 9.00 4.77
C VAL A 27 11.07 8.51 5.68
N GLU A 28 11.93 9.40 6.19
CA GLU A 28 13.03 9.01 7.08
C GLU A 28 12.49 8.54 8.42
N TYR A 29 11.50 9.25 8.97
CA TYR A 29 10.81 8.84 10.19
C TYR A 29 10.15 7.47 10.05
N LEU A 30 9.41 7.24 8.96
CA LEU A 30 8.75 5.95 8.70
C LEU A 30 9.76 4.82 8.57
N LYS A 31 10.83 5.05 7.80
CA LYS A 31 11.89 4.04 7.62
C LYS A 31 12.54 3.67 8.95
N GLN A 32 12.89 4.67 9.77
CA GLN A 32 13.45 4.43 11.10
C GLN A 32 12.46 3.67 11.99
N TRP A 33 11.16 3.95 11.90
CA TRP A 33 10.15 3.22 12.65
C TRP A 33 10.08 1.74 12.24
N PHE A 34 10.12 1.42 10.94
CA PHE A 34 10.15 0.03 10.48
C PHE A 34 11.43 -0.69 10.93
N ASP A 35 12.59 -0.05 10.76
CA ASP A 35 13.90 -0.59 11.16
C ASP A 35 13.94 -0.87 12.68
N ASN A 36 13.48 0.08 13.50
CA ASN A 36 13.43 -0.06 14.97
C ASN A 36 12.48 -1.17 15.44
N ASN A 37 11.50 -1.55 14.60
CA ASN A 37 10.57 -2.62 14.89
C ASN A 37 10.95 -3.94 14.21
N CYS A 38 12.11 -4.01 13.56
CA CYS A 38 12.59 -5.18 12.81
C CYS A 38 11.59 -5.65 11.74
N LEU A 39 10.97 -4.70 11.04
CA LEU A 39 9.98 -4.97 10.00
C LEU A 39 10.62 -4.80 8.62
N GLU A 40 10.40 -5.78 7.75
CA GLU A 40 10.69 -5.67 6.32
C GLU A 40 9.51 -5.00 5.62
N ILE A 41 9.82 -4.15 4.63
CA ILE A 41 8.81 -3.44 3.83
C ILE A 41 9.02 -3.66 2.34
N CYS A 42 7.93 -3.72 1.59
CA CYS A 42 7.95 -3.78 0.13
C CYS A 42 6.87 -2.86 -0.44
N ASN A 43 7.24 -2.03 -1.41
CA ASN A 43 6.31 -1.13 -2.09
C ASN A 43 5.90 -1.70 -3.44
N VAL A 44 4.59 -1.81 -3.65
CA VAL A 44 4.00 -2.17 -4.94
C VAL A 44 3.32 -0.93 -5.50
N TYR A 45 3.75 -0.50 -6.68
CA TYR A 45 3.16 0.65 -7.36
C TYR A 45 2.21 0.18 -8.45
N MET A 46 1.05 0.83 -8.55
CA MET A 46 -0.01 0.46 -9.49
C MET A 46 0.49 0.38 -10.94
N ASP A 47 1.33 1.31 -11.38
CA ASP A 47 1.88 1.36 -12.75
C ASP A 47 2.89 0.25 -13.07
N GLY A 48 3.43 -0.41 -12.04
CA GLY A 48 4.22 -1.63 -12.20
C GLY A 48 3.41 -2.91 -12.02
N ASP A 49 2.18 -2.81 -11.52
CA ASP A 49 1.35 -3.96 -11.11
C ASP A 49 0.21 -4.25 -12.09
N ILE A 50 -0.39 -3.20 -12.65
CA ILE A 50 -1.44 -3.28 -13.68
C ILE A 50 -1.05 -2.45 -14.91
N ASP A 51 -1.56 -2.85 -16.08
CA ASP A 51 -1.27 -2.18 -17.35
C ASP A 51 -2.39 -1.21 -17.79
N GLU A 52 -2.16 -0.52 -18.91
CA GLU A 52 -3.09 0.44 -19.50
C GLU A 52 -4.43 -0.14 -19.94
N SER A 53 -4.56 -1.47 -20.06
CA SER A 53 -5.82 -2.12 -20.36
C SER A 53 -6.76 -2.18 -19.15
N HIS A 54 -6.21 -2.10 -17.93
CA HIS A 54 -6.96 -2.16 -16.69
C HIS A 54 -7.83 -0.89 -16.50
N PRO A 55 -9.13 -1.03 -16.16
CA PRO A 55 -10.02 0.13 -15.99
C PRO A 55 -9.52 1.15 -14.98
N THR A 56 -8.99 0.69 -13.84
CA THR A 56 -8.44 1.58 -12.80
C THR A 56 -7.20 2.34 -13.28
N PHE A 57 -6.37 1.74 -14.14
CA PHE A 57 -5.23 2.45 -14.72
C PHE A 57 -5.74 3.62 -15.58
N LYS A 58 -6.72 3.38 -16.46
CA LYS A 58 -7.29 4.45 -17.30
C LYS A 58 -7.92 5.55 -16.47
N ARG A 59 -8.74 5.20 -15.47
CA ARG A 59 -9.35 6.18 -14.55
C ARG A 59 -8.31 7.08 -13.92
N TYR A 60 -7.25 6.49 -13.36
CA TYR A 60 -6.23 7.24 -12.64
C TYR A 60 -5.31 8.05 -13.56
N PHE A 61 -4.77 7.43 -14.62
CA PHE A 61 -3.73 8.04 -15.46
C PHE A 61 -4.26 8.86 -16.64
N ILE A 62 -5.47 8.57 -17.12
CA ILE A 62 -6.06 9.21 -18.31
C ILE A 62 -7.18 10.15 -17.91
N ASP A 63 -8.11 9.68 -17.08
CA ASP A 63 -9.30 10.46 -16.70
C ASP A 63 -9.04 11.40 -15.50
N GLY A 64 -7.92 11.19 -14.78
CA GLY A 64 -7.54 11.99 -13.61
C GLY A 64 -8.36 11.72 -12.35
N ASP A 65 -8.98 10.54 -12.26
CA ASP A 65 -9.79 10.09 -11.13
C ASP A 65 -8.90 9.39 -10.08
N CYS A 66 -8.93 9.88 -8.84
CA CYS A 66 -8.15 9.33 -7.74
C CYS A 66 -8.69 7.99 -7.19
N ASP A 67 -9.85 7.52 -7.67
CA ASP A 67 -10.43 6.23 -7.28
C ASP A 67 -9.55 5.05 -7.73
N ILE A 68 -8.87 4.44 -6.77
CA ILE A 68 -8.06 3.23 -6.95
C ILE A 68 -8.73 1.98 -6.34
N SER A 69 -10.01 2.05 -5.98
CA SER A 69 -10.74 0.94 -5.34
C SER A 69 -10.77 -0.34 -6.18
N GLY A 70 -10.75 -0.20 -7.51
CA GLY A 70 -10.72 -1.32 -8.46
C GLY A 70 -9.37 -2.03 -8.58
N TRP A 71 -8.28 -1.45 -8.05
CA TRP A 71 -6.95 -2.08 -8.08
C TRP A 71 -6.73 -2.97 -6.86
N VAL A 72 -6.36 -4.23 -7.09
CA VAL A 72 -5.95 -5.18 -6.05
C VAL A 72 -4.42 -5.37 -6.15
N PRO A 73 -3.63 -4.82 -5.21
CA PRO A 73 -2.18 -4.93 -5.27
C PRO A 73 -1.69 -6.37 -5.24
N SER A 74 -0.79 -6.74 -6.15
CA SER A 74 -0.15 -8.06 -6.12
C SER A 74 0.71 -8.23 -4.86
N LYS A 75 0.59 -9.38 -4.20
CA LYS A 75 1.41 -9.71 -3.03
C LYS A 75 2.89 -9.87 -3.46
N PRO A 76 3.85 -9.30 -2.73
CA PRO A 76 5.27 -9.56 -2.94
C PRO A 76 5.62 -11.06 -2.81
N GLN A 77 6.73 -11.45 -3.43
CA GLN A 77 7.27 -12.80 -3.30
C GLN A 77 7.72 -13.06 -1.85
N GLY A 78 7.27 -14.19 -1.30
CA GLY A 78 7.53 -14.59 0.09
C GLY A 78 6.24 -14.84 0.87
N ASP A 79 6.37 -15.59 1.97
CA ASP A 79 5.28 -15.85 2.89
C ASP A 79 5.29 -14.86 4.05
N GLY A 80 4.12 -14.56 4.61
CA GLY A 80 4.00 -13.66 5.76
C GLY A 80 3.91 -12.16 5.43
N TRP A 81 3.92 -11.77 4.15
CA TRP A 81 3.59 -10.39 3.75
C TRP A 81 2.10 -10.09 3.95
N PHE A 82 1.80 -8.94 4.53
CA PHE A 82 0.45 -8.38 4.63
C PHE A 82 0.45 -6.89 4.27
N ILE A 83 -0.73 -6.34 3.97
CA ILE A 83 -0.86 -4.94 3.59
C ILE A 83 -0.70 -4.06 4.83
N GLY A 84 0.24 -3.12 4.79
CA GLY A 84 0.43 -2.05 5.77
C GLY A 84 -0.26 -0.73 5.35
N GLY A 85 -0.53 -0.54 4.06
CA GLY A 85 -1.31 0.59 3.59
C GLY A 85 -1.51 0.61 2.08
N ILE A 86 -2.53 1.32 1.63
CA ILE A 86 -2.84 1.65 0.25
C ILE A 86 -3.04 3.16 0.22
N LEU A 87 -2.12 3.88 -0.40
CA LEU A 87 -1.96 5.31 -0.23
C LEU A 87 -2.20 6.06 -1.55
N ASN A 88 -2.54 7.35 -1.43
CA ASN A 88 -2.86 8.27 -2.54
C ASN A 88 -1.82 8.34 -3.65
N GLN A 89 -0.56 7.98 -3.39
CA GLN A 89 0.51 7.91 -4.38
C GLN A 89 0.51 6.59 -5.16
N LYS A 90 -0.65 6.03 -5.53
CA LYS A 90 -0.78 4.80 -6.32
C LYS A 90 0.10 3.64 -5.80
N MET A 91 0.26 3.57 -4.48
CA MET A 91 1.23 2.71 -3.82
C MET A 91 0.55 1.87 -2.74
N ALA A 92 0.86 0.58 -2.73
CA ALA A 92 0.55 -0.33 -1.65
C ALA A 92 1.84 -0.69 -0.91
N LEU A 93 1.85 -0.44 0.40
CA LEU A 93 2.90 -0.85 1.31
C LEU A 93 2.57 -2.24 1.83
N PHE A 94 3.50 -3.18 1.67
CA PHE A 94 3.48 -4.48 2.32
C PHE A 94 4.51 -4.53 3.43
N VAL A 95 4.15 -5.20 4.52
CA VAL A 95 4.98 -5.35 5.71
C VAL A 95 5.14 -6.83 6.03
N HIS A 96 6.33 -7.20 6.50
CA HIS A 96 6.68 -8.53 7.01
C HIS A 96 7.49 -8.36 8.30
N GLY A 97 7.25 -9.22 9.29
CA GLY A 97 7.87 -9.14 10.62
C GLY A 97 7.60 -10.37 11.46
#